data_AF-A0A0F2P014-F1
#
_entry.id   AF-A0A0F2P014-F1
#
_cell.length_a   1.000
_cell.length_b   1.000
_cell.length_c   1.000
_cell.angle_alpha   90.00
_cell.angle_beta   90.00
_cell.angle_gamma   90.00
#
_symmetry.space_group_name_H-M   'P 1'
#
loop_
_entity.id
_entity.type
_entity.pdbx_description
1 polymer ?
#
loop_
_entity_poly.entity_id
_entity_poly.type
_entity_poly.pdbx_seq_one_letter_code
_entity_poly.pdbx_strand_id
1 'polypeptide(L)'
;MKRLYFILLVIIPSSLFAQFKTEYHQNGDPKTEIIDADGMKQGTWNYYDFNDNLVRIEKFKDNQLIKRTSIVNEIELDTKNFSIVEINAPSNLSEIKKIINQSDGEIIIDEQGNILSIYFYSLPSSLNKNDITIALSNFIKSNYASTKNTILTF
;
A
#
# COMPACT_ATOMS: atom_id res chain seq x y z
N MET A 1 -47.25 -21.65 -47.80
CA MET A 1 -47.18 -22.34 -46.49
C MET A 1 -45.80 -22.13 -45.90
N LYS A 2 -45.71 -21.45 -44.75
CA LYS A 2 -44.49 -21.15 -44.00
C LYS A 2 -43.92 -22.44 -43.41
N ARG A 3 -42.62 -22.68 -43.55
CA ARG A 3 -41.79 -23.34 -42.51
C ARG A 3 -40.39 -22.74 -42.54
N LEU A 4 -40.27 -21.62 -41.84
CA LEU A 4 -39.04 -21.03 -41.36
C LEU A 4 -38.49 -21.99 -40.29
N TYR A 5 -37.42 -22.73 -40.57
CA TYR A 5 -36.69 -23.44 -39.52
C TYR A 5 -35.54 -22.54 -39.06
N PHE A 6 -35.72 -22.02 -37.84
CA PHE A 6 -34.78 -21.19 -37.11
C PHE A 6 -33.41 -21.88 -37.01
N ILE A 7 -32.38 -21.15 -37.42
CA ILE A 7 -30.98 -21.42 -37.10
C ILE A 7 -30.87 -21.31 -35.57
N LEU A 8 -30.76 -22.44 -34.85
CA LEU A 8 -30.38 -22.43 -33.44
C LEU A 8 -28.85 -22.39 -33.35
N LEU A 9 -28.27 -21.25 -33.74
CA LEU A 9 -26.91 -20.90 -33.39
C LEU A 9 -26.97 -20.62 -31.89
N VAL A 10 -26.65 -21.63 -31.09
CA VAL A 10 -26.43 -21.50 -29.66
C VAL A 10 -25.14 -20.70 -29.51
N ILE A 11 -25.23 -19.38 -29.74
CA ILE A 11 -24.31 -18.39 -29.22
C ILE A 11 -24.57 -18.44 -27.73
N ILE A 12 -23.92 -19.37 -27.02
CA ILE A 12 -23.69 -19.18 -25.60
C ILE A 12 -22.75 -17.98 -25.60
N PRO A 13 -23.18 -16.78 -25.15
CA PRO A 13 -22.18 -15.81 -24.77
C PRO A 13 -21.47 -16.51 -23.63
N SER A 14 -20.25 -16.98 -23.87
CA SER A 14 -19.32 -17.27 -22.78
C SER A 14 -19.10 -15.94 -22.10
N SER A 15 -20.03 -15.57 -21.23
CA SER A 15 -19.85 -14.55 -20.22
C SER A 15 -18.64 -15.03 -19.44
N LEU A 16 -17.48 -14.49 -19.83
CA LEU A 16 -16.29 -14.42 -19.01
C LEU A 16 -16.70 -13.64 -17.76
N PHE A 17 -17.39 -14.32 -16.84
CA PHE A 17 -17.61 -13.77 -15.53
C PHE A 17 -16.23 -13.76 -14.87
N ALA A 18 -15.66 -12.57 -14.75
CA ALA A 18 -14.46 -12.38 -13.95
C ALA A 18 -14.76 -12.92 -12.54
N GLN A 19 -14.05 -13.98 -12.16
CA GLN A 19 -14.15 -14.57 -10.84
C GLN A 19 -13.12 -13.89 -9.95
N PHE A 20 -13.57 -13.33 -8.83
CA PHE A 20 -12.69 -12.71 -7.84
C PHE A 20 -12.68 -13.51 -6.55
N LYS A 21 -11.53 -13.56 -5.89
CA LYS A 21 -11.34 -14.05 -4.52
C LYS A 21 -11.14 -12.85 -3.60
N THR A 22 -11.90 -12.79 -2.51
CA THR A 22 -11.73 -11.81 -1.43
C THR A 22 -11.15 -12.53 -0.22
N GLU A 23 -10.08 -11.99 0.36
CA GLU A 23 -9.52 -12.50 1.62
C GLU A 23 -10.18 -11.79 2.82
N TYR A 24 -10.21 -12.42 4.00
CA TYR A 24 -10.82 -11.85 5.21
C TYR A 24 -9.78 -11.79 6.32
N HIS A 25 -9.85 -10.78 7.20
CA HIS A 25 -9.09 -10.74 8.43
C HIS A 25 -9.54 -11.87 9.39
N GLN A 26 -8.71 -12.24 10.37
CA GLN A 26 -9.08 -13.26 11.39
C GLN A 26 -10.34 -12.88 12.18
N ASN A 27 -10.70 -11.60 12.26
CA ASN A 27 -11.89 -11.09 12.94
C ASN A 27 -13.18 -11.16 12.09
N GLY A 28 -13.10 -11.63 10.83
CA GLY A 28 -14.25 -11.76 9.94
C GLY A 28 -14.57 -10.50 9.12
N ASP A 29 -13.85 -9.40 9.33
CA ASP A 29 -13.96 -8.23 8.46
C ASP A 29 -13.29 -8.52 7.11
N PRO A 30 -13.91 -8.12 5.98
CA PRO A 30 -13.30 -8.32 4.66
C PRO A 30 -11.95 -7.61 4.61
N LYS A 31 -10.89 -8.39 4.35
CA LYS A 31 -9.64 -7.86 3.84
C LYS A 31 -10.01 -7.38 2.45
N THR A 32 -9.78 -6.13 2.13
CA THR A 32 -10.24 -5.59 0.84
C THR A 32 -9.46 -6.17 -0.34
N GLU A 33 -8.41 -6.97 -0.09
CA GLU A 33 -7.61 -7.69 -1.08
C GLU A 33 -8.48 -8.56 -2.00
N ILE A 34 -8.85 -7.99 -3.15
CA ILE A 34 -9.58 -8.67 -4.21
C ILE A 34 -8.56 -9.05 -5.28
N ILE A 35 -8.53 -10.33 -5.63
CA ILE A 35 -7.66 -10.88 -6.68
C ILE A 35 -8.55 -11.58 -7.70
N ASP A 36 -8.28 -11.42 -9.00
CA ASP A 36 -8.99 -12.18 -10.04
C ASP A 36 -8.42 -13.59 -10.26
N ALA A 37 -9.01 -14.33 -11.20
CA ALA A 37 -8.60 -15.70 -11.54
C ALA A 37 -7.15 -15.82 -12.04
N ASP A 38 -6.58 -14.73 -12.57
CA ASP A 38 -5.20 -14.68 -13.07
C ASP A 38 -4.19 -14.23 -11.99
N GLY A 39 -4.67 -13.98 -10.77
CA GLY A 39 -3.82 -13.54 -9.66
C GLY A 39 -3.58 -12.03 -9.66
N MET A 40 -4.31 -11.24 -10.45
CA MET A 40 -4.12 -9.78 -10.49
C MET A 40 -4.89 -9.09 -9.38
N LYS A 41 -4.27 -8.09 -8.75
CA LYS A 41 -4.91 -7.20 -7.78
C LYS A 41 -6.00 -6.38 -8.44
N GLN A 42 -7.13 -6.31 -7.75
CA GLN A 42 -8.34 -5.61 -8.15
C GLN A 42 -8.93 -4.89 -6.94
N GLY A 43 -9.77 -3.89 -7.17
CA GLY A 43 -10.54 -3.26 -6.10
C GLY A 43 -9.69 -2.48 -5.09
N THR A 44 -10.20 -2.35 -3.87
CA THR A 44 -9.56 -1.57 -2.80
C THR A 44 -8.60 -2.45 -2.02
N TRP A 45 -7.45 -1.97 -1.55
CA TRP A 45 -6.48 -2.72 -0.75
C TRP A 45 -6.14 -1.89 0.48
N ASN A 46 -6.47 -2.40 1.66
CA ASN A 46 -6.25 -1.73 2.94
C ASN A 46 -4.95 -2.22 3.57
N TYR A 47 -4.14 -1.28 4.02
CA TYR A 47 -2.85 -1.52 4.65
C TYR A 47 -2.87 -0.95 6.06
N TYR A 48 -2.40 -1.76 7.00
CA TYR A 48 -2.45 -1.48 8.43
C TYR A 48 -1.04 -1.35 8.99
N ASP A 49 -0.85 -0.51 10.00
CA ASP A 49 0.39 -0.47 10.77
C ASP A 49 0.48 -1.66 11.74
N PHE A 50 1.62 -1.81 12.40
CA PHE A 50 1.89 -2.90 13.34
C PHE A 50 0.97 -2.92 14.58
N ASN A 51 0.16 -1.87 14.77
CA ASN A 51 -0.85 -1.75 15.81
C ASN A 51 -2.29 -1.96 15.25
N ASP A 52 -2.42 -2.51 14.04
CA ASP A 52 -3.68 -2.72 13.32
C ASP A 52 -4.47 -1.43 12.99
N ASN A 53 -3.82 -0.27 12.94
CA ASN A 53 -4.47 0.96 12.47
C ASN A 53 -4.42 1.04 10.94
N LEU A 54 -5.53 1.42 10.30
CA LEU A 54 -5.56 1.67 8.85
C LEU A 54 -4.71 2.90 8.52
N VAL A 55 -3.68 2.73 7.69
CA VAL A 55 -2.72 3.80 7.35
C VAL A 55 -2.61 4.09 5.86
N ARG A 56 -3.01 3.14 5.01
CA ARG A 56 -3.00 3.31 3.56
C ARG A 56 -4.12 2.53 2.90
N ILE A 57 -4.74 3.14 1.89
CA ILE A 57 -5.75 2.55 1.03
C ILE A 57 -5.27 2.68 -0.40
N GLU A 58 -5.16 1.58 -1.12
CA GLU A 58 -4.85 1.57 -2.54
C GLU A 58 -6.06 1.08 -3.34
N LYS A 59 -6.18 1.53 -4.58
CA LYS A 59 -7.17 1.01 -5.52
C LYS A 59 -6.47 0.48 -6.75
N PHE A 60 -6.71 -0.79 -7.06
CA PHE A 60 -6.15 -1.47 -8.21
C PHE A 60 -7.20 -1.81 -9.25
N LYS A 61 -6.74 -1.89 -10.49
CA LYS A 61 -7.44 -2.53 -11.60
C LYS A 61 -6.41 -3.26 -12.46
N ASP A 62 -6.54 -4.57 -12.60
CA ASP A 62 -5.63 -5.40 -13.42
C ASP A 62 -4.16 -5.18 -13.02
N ASN A 63 -3.85 -5.24 -11.71
CA ASN A 63 -2.55 -4.92 -11.12
C ASN A 63 -2.07 -3.46 -11.28
N GLN A 64 -2.83 -2.58 -11.93
CA GLN A 64 -2.47 -1.17 -12.07
C GLN A 64 -3.00 -0.36 -10.88
N LEU A 65 -2.11 0.39 -10.23
CA LEU A 65 -2.47 1.31 -9.16
C LEU A 65 -3.22 2.52 -9.73
N ILE A 66 -4.50 2.66 -9.39
CA ILE A 66 -5.39 3.73 -9.85
C ILE A 66 -5.38 4.92 -8.89
N LYS A 67 -5.35 4.63 -7.58
CA LYS A 67 -5.33 5.61 -6.49
C LYS A 67 -4.55 5.05 -5.30
N ARG A 68 -3.79 5.91 -4.63
CA ARG A 68 -3.19 5.65 -3.32
C ARG A 68 -3.60 6.78 -2.39
N THR A 69 -4.19 6.43 -1.25
CA THR A 69 -4.53 7.35 -0.18
C THR A 69 -3.77 6.91 1.05
N SER A 70 -3.04 7.82 1.68
CA SER A 70 -2.48 7.59 3.01
C SER A 70 -3.38 8.25 4.04
N ILE A 71 -3.61 7.62 5.18
CA ILE A 71 -4.31 8.23 6.31
C ILE A 71 -3.24 8.87 7.18
N VAL A 72 -3.25 10.19 7.36
CA VAL A 72 -2.29 10.96 8.16
C VAL A 72 -3.07 11.73 9.21
N ASN A 73 -2.82 11.45 10.49
CA ASN A 73 -3.54 12.08 11.60
C ASN A 73 -5.07 12.02 11.40
N GLU A 74 -5.60 10.85 11.04
CA GLU A 74 -7.03 10.61 10.76
C GLU A 74 -7.58 11.33 9.51
N ILE A 75 -6.73 11.97 8.71
CA ILE A 75 -7.11 12.66 7.47
C ILE A 75 -6.63 11.87 6.27
N GLU A 76 -7.50 11.69 5.27
CA GLU A 76 -7.12 11.11 3.97
C GLU A 76 -6.28 12.08 3.15
N LEU A 77 -5.07 11.65 2.77
CA LEU A 77 -4.16 12.33 1.86
C LEU A 77 -4.04 11.53 0.56
N ASP A 78 -4.47 12.10 -0.57
CA ASP A 78 -4.24 11.49 -1.89
C ASP A 78 -2.75 11.58 -2.24
N THR A 79 -2.08 10.42 -2.22
CA THR A 79 -0.66 10.28 -2.47
C THR A 79 -0.37 9.64 -3.81
N LYS A 80 -1.35 9.58 -4.73
CA LYS A 80 -1.16 9.01 -6.08
C LYS A 80 0.03 9.62 -6.83
N ASN A 81 0.25 10.92 -6.67
CA ASN A 81 1.31 11.66 -7.35
C ASN A 81 2.60 11.78 -6.53
N PHE A 82 2.68 11.12 -5.37
CA PHE A 82 3.89 11.14 -4.57
C PHE A 82 4.93 10.22 -5.21
N SER A 83 6.19 10.64 -5.19
CA SER A 83 7.30 9.76 -5.57
C SER A 83 7.48 8.69 -4.51
N ILE A 84 7.69 7.44 -4.90
CA ILE A 84 8.01 6.35 -3.96
C ILE A 84 9.49 6.07 -4.08
N VAL A 85 10.22 6.16 -2.97
CA VAL A 85 11.67 5.97 -2.92
C VAL A 85 12.01 5.00 -1.81
N GLU A 86 12.64 3.88 -2.17
CA GLU A 86 13.19 2.94 -1.20
C GLU A 86 14.48 3.52 -0.60
N ILE A 87 14.53 3.61 0.73
CA ILE A 87 15.70 4.14 1.43
C ILE A 87 16.65 3.01 1.82
N ASN A 88 17.93 3.23 1.54
CA ASN A 88 18.99 2.34 1.96
C ASN A 88 19.78 2.98 3.08
N ALA A 89 19.99 2.26 4.18
CA ALA A 89 20.81 2.75 5.27
C ALA A 89 22.29 2.82 4.87
N PRO A 90 22.98 3.95 5.10
CA PRO A 90 24.42 4.04 4.92
C PRO A 90 25.15 3.04 5.83
N SER A 91 26.20 2.39 5.32
CA SER A 91 27.00 1.40 6.06
C SER A 91 27.57 1.93 7.39
N ASN A 92 27.81 3.24 7.48
CA ASN A 92 28.36 3.95 8.63
C ASN A 92 27.32 4.29 9.72
N LEU A 93 26.02 4.06 9.48
CA LEU A 93 24.96 4.29 10.45
C LEU A 93 24.34 2.95 10.88
N SER A 94 25.05 2.22 11.75
CA SER A 94 24.69 0.87 12.18
C SER A 94 23.29 0.76 12.79
N GLU A 95 22.86 1.78 13.54
CA GLU A 95 21.53 1.83 14.16
C GLU A 95 20.42 2.00 13.12
N ILE A 96 20.54 2.98 12.23
CA ILE A 96 19.57 3.19 11.13
C ILE A 96 19.52 1.95 10.23
N LYS A 97 20.67 1.34 9.94
CA LYS A 97 20.74 0.09 9.19
C LYS A 97 20.02 -1.05 9.88
N LYS A 98 20.16 -1.17 11.19
CA LYS A 98 19.42 -2.17 11.97
C LYS A 98 17.92 -1.92 11.87
N ILE A 99 17.48 -0.67 11.99
CA ILE A 99 16.06 -0.31 11.89
C ILE A 99 15.52 -0.66 10.51
N ILE A 100 16.11 -0.10 9.44
CA ILE A 100 15.68 -0.33 8.05
C ILE A 100 15.69 -1.82 7.70
N ASN A 101 16.70 -2.58 8.11
CA ASN A 101 16.78 -3.99 7.74
C ASN A 101 15.87 -4.93 8.56
N GLN A 102 15.34 -4.48 9.71
CA GLN A 102 14.56 -5.33 10.63
C GLN A 102 13.10 -4.89 10.76
N SER A 103 12.73 -3.76 10.17
CA SER A 103 11.36 -3.26 10.14
C SER A 103 10.94 -3.02 8.70
N ASP A 104 9.64 -2.90 8.49
CA ASP A 104 9.04 -2.52 7.22
C ASP A 104 8.11 -1.34 7.49
N GLY A 105 8.14 -0.33 6.64
CA GLY A 105 7.33 0.86 6.85
C GLY A 105 7.39 1.90 5.74
N GLU A 106 6.73 3.02 6.00
CA GLU A 106 6.79 4.18 5.12
C GLU A 106 6.82 5.51 5.89
N ILE A 107 7.51 6.49 5.32
CA ILE A 107 7.58 7.86 5.82
C ILE A 107 6.98 8.77 4.76
N ILE A 108 6.02 9.60 5.15
CA ILE A 108 5.32 10.49 4.23
C ILE A 108 5.86 11.90 4.38
N ILE A 109 6.29 12.51 3.28
CA ILE A 109 6.87 13.84 3.22
C ILE A 109 6.01 14.73 2.33
N ASP A 110 5.57 15.88 2.85
CA ASP A 110 4.74 16.86 2.13
C ASP A 110 5.53 17.68 1.10
N GLU A 111 4.87 18.65 0.46
CA GLU A 111 5.47 19.54 -0.54
C GLU A 111 6.45 20.57 0.08
N GLN A 112 6.35 20.83 1.38
CA GLN A 112 7.24 21.70 2.15
C GLN A 112 8.48 20.94 2.66
N GLY A 113 8.50 19.60 2.55
CA GLY A 113 9.57 18.76 3.06
C GLY A 113 9.39 18.34 4.52
N ASN A 114 8.21 18.56 5.11
CA ASN A 114 7.92 18.09 6.47
C ASN A 114 7.52 16.61 6.46
N ILE A 115 7.98 15.90 7.48
CA ILE A 115 7.51 14.55 7.76
C ILE A 115 6.09 14.65 8.34
N LEU A 116 5.13 14.13 7.60
CA LEU A 116 3.73 14.06 8.00
C LEU A 116 3.45 12.86 8.90
N SER A 117 4.03 11.71 8.57
CA SER A 117 3.88 10.48 9.34
C SER A 117 5.05 9.52 9.15
N ILE A 118 5.24 8.64 10.12
CA ILE A 118 6.12 7.47 10.05
C ILE A 118 5.27 6.27 10.45
N TYR A 119 5.03 5.36 9.51
CA TYR A 119 4.29 4.12 9.72
C TYR A 119 5.25 2.94 9.70
N PHE A 120 5.02 2.01 10.61
CA PHE A 120 5.71 0.72 10.65
C PHE A 120 4.66 -0.34 10.38
N TYR A 121 4.81 -1.11 9.31
CA TYR A 121 4.00 -2.29 9.03
C TYR A 121 4.47 -3.49 9.85
N SER A 122 5.78 -3.58 10.07
CA SER A 122 6.38 -4.57 10.95
C SER A 122 7.42 -3.91 11.84
N LEU A 123 7.35 -4.19 13.14
CA LEU A 123 8.33 -3.70 14.10
C LEU A 123 8.73 -4.82 15.08
N PRO A 124 10.03 -5.20 15.15
CA PRO A 124 10.50 -6.16 16.14
C PRO A 124 10.29 -5.65 17.55
N SER A 125 9.89 -6.55 18.46
CA SER A 125 9.73 -6.25 19.89
C SER A 125 11.00 -5.75 20.58
N SER A 126 12.17 -5.98 19.99
CA SER A 126 13.46 -5.47 20.48
C SER A 126 13.71 -3.99 20.19
N LEU A 127 12.86 -3.35 19.38
CA LEU A 127 12.96 -1.95 19.01
C LEU A 127 11.82 -1.15 19.66
N ASN A 128 12.15 -0.03 20.30
CA ASN A 128 11.16 0.88 20.86
C ASN A 128 10.66 1.85 19.77
N LYS A 129 9.34 1.89 19.53
CA LYS A 129 8.72 2.75 18.49
C LYS A 129 9.12 4.22 18.61
N ASN A 130 9.16 4.77 19.82
CA ASN A 130 9.42 6.20 20.01
C ASN A 130 10.88 6.53 19.67
N ASP A 131 11.81 5.72 20.15
CA ASP A 131 13.24 5.93 19.94
C ASP A 131 13.59 5.85 18.44
N ILE A 132 13.07 4.83 17.75
CA ILE A 132 13.32 4.67 16.30
C ILE A 132 12.62 5.76 15.47
N THR A 133 11.45 6.25 15.91
CA THR A 133 10.74 7.34 15.22
C THR A 133 11.59 8.61 15.27
N ILE A 134 12.20 8.90 16.42
CA ILE A 134 13.12 10.03 16.59
C ILE A 134 14.37 9.83 15.72
N ALA A 135 14.96 8.63 15.75
CA ALA A 135 16.17 8.32 14.98
C ALA A 135 15.92 8.47 13.45
N LEU A 136 14.84 7.90 12.93
CA LEU A 136 14.44 8.02 11.53
C LEU A 136 14.12 9.48 11.18
N SER A 137 13.39 10.21 12.02
CA SER A 137 13.09 11.63 11.77
C SER A 137 14.36 12.45 11.58
N ASN A 138 15.36 12.26 12.45
CA ASN A 138 16.65 12.96 12.37
C ASN A 138 17.44 12.54 11.12
N PHE A 139 17.46 11.25 10.81
CA PHE A 139 18.11 10.72 9.60
C PHE A 139 17.50 11.31 8.33
N ILE A 140 16.17 11.32 8.21
CA ILE A 140 15.44 11.87 7.06
C ILE A 140 15.68 13.38 6.93
N LYS A 141 15.58 14.14 8.03
CA LYS A 141 15.87 15.58 8.01
C LYS A 141 17.29 15.90 7.55
N SER A 142 18.24 15.02 7.79
CA SER A 142 19.65 15.24 7.43
C SER A 142 19.97 14.83 5.99
N ASN A 143 19.31 13.79 5.46
CA ASN A 143 19.68 13.16 4.20
C ASN A 143 18.66 13.39 3.06
N TYR A 144 17.43 13.76 3.41
CA TYR A 144 16.30 13.88 2.49
C TYR A 144 15.62 15.26 2.60
N ALA A 145 16.29 16.27 3.15
CA ALA A 145 15.74 17.61 3.41
C ALA A 145 15.10 18.31 2.19
N SER A 146 15.60 18.03 0.98
CA SER A 146 15.09 18.61 -0.27
C SER A 146 13.94 17.83 -0.90
N THR A 147 13.59 16.69 -0.32
CA THR A 147 12.58 15.77 -0.85
C THR A 147 11.18 16.33 -0.61
N LYS A 148 10.29 16.21 -1.59
CA LYS A 148 8.94 16.79 -1.56
C LYS A 148 7.95 15.79 -2.14
N ASN A 149 6.72 15.76 -1.61
CA ASN A 149 5.66 14.87 -2.06
C ASN A 149 6.19 13.45 -2.30
N THR A 150 6.80 12.88 -1.27
CA THR A 150 7.52 11.61 -1.39
C THR A 150 7.14 10.68 -0.26
N ILE A 151 7.03 9.41 -0.60
CA ILE A 151 6.89 8.30 0.33
C ILE A 151 8.23 7.57 0.35
N LEU A 152 8.92 7.60 1.48
CA LEU A 152 10.14 6.82 1.68
C LEU A 152 9.75 5.46 2.25
N THR A 153 10.07 4.37 1.56
CA THR A 153 9.81 3.00 2.04
C THR A 153 11.10 2.40 2.57
N PHE A 154 11.01 1.62 3.65
CA PHE A 154 12.15 0.99 4.29
C PHE A 154 11.78 -0.39 4.82
#